data_AF-A0AAI9RM56-F1
#
_entry.id   AF-A0AAI9RM56-F1
#
_cell.length_a   1.000
_cell.length_b   1.000
_cell.length_c   1.000
_cell.angle_alpha   90.00
_cell.angle_beta   90.00
_cell.angle_gamma   90.00
#
_symmetry.space_group_name_H-M   'P 1'
#
loop_
_entity.id
_entity.type
_entity.pdbx_description
1 polymer ?
#
loop_
_entity_poly.entity_id
_entity_poly.type
_entity_poly.pdbx_seq_one_letter_code
_entity_poly.pdbx_strand_id
1 'polypeptide(L)'
;MTKGNLLAEEFIKHALIMEKTQFSGDYKKGNKSHDVHLSIRDQLRQDPKLAKEVFDKLLLNDNPFVLYASSVYAIVLNQRSDDAIKTLKKVAGMDSKLTSFQAEIALELYESGELFELHGENNSK
;
A
#
# COMPACT_ATOMS: atom_id res chain seq x y z
N MET A 1 22.07 3.69 7.04
CA MET A 1 20.65 3.42 6.69
C MET A 1 20.59 3.20 5.19
N THR A 2 19.97 2.12 4.70
CA THR A 2 19.89 1.82 3.25
C THR A 2 18.82 2.69 2.58
N LYS A 3 18.86 2.78 1.24
CA LYS A 3 17.82 3.47 0.47
C LYS A 3 16.43 2.85 0.71
N GLY A 4 16.32 1.52 0.75
CA GLY A 4 15.06 0.84 1.04
C GLY A 4 14.53 1.17 2.43
N ASN A 5 15.40 1.24 3.45
CA ASN A 5 15.00 1.66 4.79
C ASN A 5 14.41 3.07 4.83
N LEU A 6 15.04 4.03 4.15
CA LEU A 6 14.57 5.41 4.06
C LEU A 6 13.20 5.49 3.38
N LEU A 7 13.01 4.78 2.26
CA LEU A 7 11.73 4.76 1.54
C LEU A 7 10.62 4.10 2.35
N ALA A 8 10.92 3.01 3.06
CA ALA A 8 9.94 2.36 3.92
C ALA A 8 9.50 3.27 5.08
N GLU A 9 10.43 3.98 5.71
CA GLU A 9 10.10 4.92 6.79
C GLU A 9 9.26 6.11 6.29
N GLU A 10 9.61 6.65 5.11
CA GLU A 10 8.83 7.72 4.50
C GLU A 10 7.43 7.23 4.08
N PHE A 11 7.33 6.00 3.56
CA PHE A 11 6.05 5.36 3.26
C PHE A 11 5.17 5.25 4.51
N ILE A 12 5.71 4.72 5.61
CA ILE A 12 4.99 4.56 6.88
C ILE A 12 4.51 5.91 7.38
N LYS A 13 5.39 6.90 7.44
CA LYS A 13 5.05 8.26 7.88
C LYS A 13 3.87 8.84 7.09
N HIS A 14 3.90 8.73 5.77
CA HIS A 14 2.86 9.28 4.91
C HIS A 14 1.57 8.45 4.94
N ALA A 15 1.65 7.13 5.12
CA ALA A 15 0.48 6.28 5.35
C ALA A 15 -0.28 6.69 6.63
N LEU A 16 0.44 6.91 7.73
CA LEU A 16 -0.17 7.34 9.00
C LEU A 16 -0.80 8.74 8.90
N ILE A 17 -0.21 9.63 8.09
CA ILE A 17 -0.84 10.92 7.80
C ILE A 17 -2.14 10.73 7.02
N MET A 18 -2.13 9.89 5.98
CA MET A 18 -3.33 9.60 5.18
C MET A 18 -4.45 9.02 6.05
N GLU A 19 -4.15 8.01 6.87
CA GLU A 19 -5.09 7.41 7.83
C GLU A 19 -5.75 8.49 8.70
N LYS A 20 -4.95 9.35 9.33
CA LYS A 20 -5.46 10.42 10.19
C LYS A 20 -6.35 11.40 9.42
N THR A 21 -5.98 11.76 8.19
CA THR A 21 -6.71 12.76 7.40
C THR A 21 -8.08 12.28 6.92
N GLN A 22 -8.30 10.95 6.84
CA GLN A 22 -9.62 10.38 6.52
C GLN A 22 -10.67 10.71 7.59
N PHE A 23 -10.25 10.81 8.86
CA PHE A 23 -11.13 11.15 9.98
C PHE A 23 -11.22 12.65 10.24
N SER A 24 -10.16 13.41 9.94
CA SER A 24 -10.13 14.86 10.21
C SER A 24 -10.67 15.71 9.06
N GLY A 25 -10.86 15.14 7.86
CA GLY A 25 -11.26 15.88 6.66
C GLY A 25 -10.17 16.81 6.11
N ASP A 26 -8.91 16.66 6.53
CA ASP A 26 -7.78 17.47 6.02
C ASP A 26 -7.26 16.89 4.70
N TYR A 27 -8.10 16.98 3.67
CA TYR A 27 -7.83 16.41 2.35
C TYR A 27 -6.60 17.01 1.68
N LYS A 28 -6.25 18.28 1.96
CA LYS A 28 -5.04 18.90 1.41
C LYS A 28 -3.78 18.18 1.89
N LYS A 29 -3.72 17.86 3.19
CA LYS A 29 -2.61 17.10 3.75
C LYS A 29 -2.63 15.65 3.31
N GLY A 30 -3.81 15.04 3.24
CA GLY A 30 -4.00 13.68 2.72
C GLY A 30 -3.46 13.53 1.30
N ASN A 31 -3.85 14.43 0.39
CA ASN A 31 -3.43 14.41 -1.01
C ASN A 31 -1.91 14.56 -1.16
N LYS A 32 -1.28 15.47 -0.41
CA LYS A 32 0.19 15.61 -0.43
C LYS A 32 0.90 14.32 0.00
N SER A 33 0.36 13.61 0.98
CA SER A 33 0.92 12.32 1.40
C SER A 33 0.69 11.23 0.36
N HIS A 34 -0.46 11.26 -0.32
CA HIS A 34 -0.73 10.36 -1.44
C HIS A 34 0.25 10.59 -2.60
N ASP A 35 0.57 11.84 -2.94
CA ASP A 35 1.57 12.18 -3.96
C ASP A 35 2.95 11.59 -3.63
N VAL A 36 3.34 11.60 -2.34
CA VAL A 36 4.58 10.94 -1.88
C VAL A 36 4.51 9.44 -2.07
N HIS A 37 3.38 8.80 -1.73
CA HIS A 37 3.16 7.36 -1.98
C HIS A 37 3.27 7.00 -3.46
N LEU A 38 2.69 7.80 -4.36
CA LEU A 38 2.80 7.61 -5.81
C LEU A 38 4.26 7.74 -6.29
N SER A 39 4.99 8.75 -5.80
CA SER A 39 6.42 8.92 -6.10
C SER A 39 7.28 7.75 -5.61
N ILE A 40 7.00 7.21 -4.41
CA ILE A 40 7.67 6.02 -3.90
C ILE A 40 7.34 4.82 -4.81
N ARG A 41 6.05 4.57 -5.11
CA ARG A 41 5.62 3.48 -6.00
C ARG A 41 6.34 3.54 -7.34
N ASP A 42 6.44 4.71 -7.95
CA ASP A 42 7.10 4.88 -9.25
C ASP A 42 8.60 4.56 -9.17
N GLN A 43 9.27 4.91 -8.07
CA GLN A 43 10.67 4.49 -7.82
C GLN A 43 10.80 2.98 -7.63
N LEU A 44 9.87 2.34 -6.91
CA LEU A 44 9.89 0.89 -6.70
C LEU A 44 9.61 0.14 -8.00
N ARG A 45 8.72 0.65 -8.86
CA ARG A 45 8.44 0.09 -10.20
C ARG A 45 9.71 -0.02 -11.04
N GLN A 46 10.60 0.97 -10.95
CA GLN A 46 11.83 1.03 -11.73
C GLN A 46 12.95 0.13 -11.20
N ASP A 47 12.88 -0.31 -9.93
CA ASP A 47 13.91 -1.09 -9.28
C ASP A 47 13.30 -2.24 -8.45
N PRO A 48 13.12 -3.43 -9.05
CA PRO A 48 12.54 -4.59 -8.38
C PRO A 48 13.32 -5.06 -7.14
N LYS A 49 14.64 -4.85 -7.10
CA LYS A 49 15.45 -5.21 -5.92
C LYS A 49 15.14 -4.29 -4.75
N LEU A 50 15.06 -2.99 -5.02
CA LEU A 50 14.64 -1.99 -4.05
C LEU A 50 13.19 -2.21 -3.60
N ALA A 51 12.30 -2.54 -4.54
CA ALA A 51 10.90 -2.86 -4.24
C ALA A 51 10.80 -4.03 -3.25
N LYS A 52 11.52 -5.12 -3.51
CA LYS A 52 11.59 -6.25 -2.59
C LYS A 52 12.09 -5.83 -1.21
N GLU A 53 13.21 -5.11 -1.12
CA GLU A 53 13.76 -4.63 0.16
C GLU A 53 12.72 -3.81 0.96
N VAL A 54 11.99 -2.92 0.27
CA VAL A 54 10.97 -2.07 0.89
C VAL A 54 9.77 -2.90 1.37
N PHE A 55 9.21 -3.77 0.53
CA PHE A 55 8.05 -4.57 0.89
C PHE A 55 8.34 -5.64 1.94
N ASP A 56 9.57 -6.18 1.98
CA ASP A 56 10.02 -7.08 3.04
C ASP A 56 9.90 -6.42 4.43
N LYS A 57 10.09 -5.10 4.51
CA LYS A 57 9.93 -4.32 5.76
C LYS A 57 8.49 -3.87 5.98
N LEU A 58 7.80 -3.37 4.95
CA LEU A 58 6.46 -2.80 5.10
C LEU A 58 5.39 -3.85 5.46
N LEU A 59 5.48 -5.05 4.90
CA LEU A 59 4.51 -6.12 5.17
C LEU A 59 4.65 -6.76 6.57
N LEU A 60 5.64 -6.34 7.34
CA LEU A 60 5.85 -6.72 8.75
C LEU A 60 5.39 -5.63 9.74
N ASN A 61 4.78 -4.54 9.26
CA ASN A 61 4.34 -3.46 10.13
C ASN A 61 3.13 -3.87 10.99
N ASP A 62 2.92 -3.21 12.12
CA ASP A 62 1.79 -3.50 13.01
C ASP A 62 0.57 -2.61 12.77
N ASN A 63 0.72 -1.50 12.04
CA ASN A 63 -0.40 -0.60 11.75
C ASN A 63 -1.25 -1.15 10.58
N PRO A 64 -2.57 -1.37 10.76
CA PRO A 64 -3.44 -1.93 9.73
C PRO A 64 -3.46 -1.11 8.43
N PHE A 65 -3.42 0.23 8.52
CA PHE A 65 -3.48 1.09 7.35
C PHE A 65 -2.18 1.05 6.55
N VAL A 66 -1.02 0.97 7.22
CA VAL A 66 0.28 0.74 6.58
C VAL A 66 0.27 -0.62 5.86
N LEU A 67 -0.22 -1.67 6.52
CA LEU A 67 -0.33 -3.01 5.92
C LEU A 67 -1.26 -3.02 4.71
N TYR A 68 -2.42 -2.37 4.80
CA TYR A 68 -3.35 -2.18 3.69
C TYR A 68 -2.67 -1.50 2.49
N ALA A 69 -2.13 -0.30 2.70
CA ALA A 69 -1.57 0.51 1.62
C ALA A 69 -0.36 -0.18 0.96
N SER A 70 0.53 -0.77 1.77
CA SER A 70 1.70 -1.49 1.26
C SER A 70 1.31 -2.77 0.51
N SER A 71 0.28 -3.49 0.96
CA SER A 71 -0.20 -4.69 0.28
C SER A 71 -0.78 -4.37 -1.10
N VAL A 72 -1.56 -3.28 -1.21
CA VAL A 72 -2.09 -2.83 -2.52
C VAL A 72 -0.95 -2.57 -3.51
N TYR A 73 0.07 -1.82 -3.10
CA TYR A 73 1.20 -1.51 -4.01
C TYR A 73 2.08 -2.73 -4.30
N ALA A 74 2.26 -3.62 -3.34
CA ALA A 74 2.96 -4.88 -3.55
C ALA A 74 2.27 -5.74 -4.63
N ILE A 75 0.94 -5.88 -4.56
CA ILE A 75 0.14 -6.59 -5.55
C ILE A 75 0.26 -5.95 -6.93
N VAL A 76 0.05 -4.64 -7.01
CA VAL A 76 0.05 -3.88 -8.27
C VAL A 76 1.41 -3.94 -8.97
N LEU A 77 2.51 -3.88 -8.22
CA LEU A 77 3.87 -3.96 -8.76
C LEU A 77 4.36 -5.41 -8.97
N ASN A 78 3.50 -6.40 -8.73
CA ASN A 78 3.81 -7.82 -8.74
C ASN A 78 5.04 -8.18 -7.89
N GLN A 79 5.13 -7.61 -6.69
CA GLN A 79 6.21 -7.84 -5.73
C GLN A 79 5.62 -8.44 -4.46
N ARG A 80 6.09 -9.64 -4.05
CA ARG A 80 5.56 -10.33 -2.86
C ARG A 80 4.03 -10.49 -2.88
N SER A 81 3.42 -10.58 -4.07
CA SER A 81 1.96 -10.53 -4.28
C SER A 81 1.20 -11.52 -3.40
N ASP A 82 1.66 -12.76 -3.31
CA ASP A 82 1.00 -13.79 -2.48
C ASP A 82 0.98 -13.42 -0.99
N ASP A 83 2.07 -12.85 -0.49
CA ASP A 83 2.18 -12.43 0.90
C ASP A 83 1.35 -11.16 1.15
N ALA A 84 1.35 -10.23 0.19
CA ALA A 84 0.52 -9.04 0.22
C ALA A 84 -0.98 -9.39 0.23
N ILE A 85 -1.43 -10.37 -0.57
CA ILE A 85 -2.82 -10.83 -0.56
C ILE A 85 -3.18 -11.46 0.80
N LYS A 86 -2.30 -12.27 1.38
CA LYS A 86 -2.52 -12.85 2.72
C LYS A 86 -2.62 -11.76 3.78
N THR A 87 -1.73 -10.77 3.74
CA THR A 87 -1.76 -9.62 4.64
C THR A 87 -3.04 -8.81 4.47
N LEU A 88 -3.46 -8.55 3.23
CA LEU A 88 -4.67 -7.80 2.93
C LEU A 88 -5.93 -8.53 3.43
N LYS A 89 -6.01 -9.86 3.25
CA LYS A 89 -7.06 -10.70 3.85
C LYS A 89 -7.07 -10.64 5.37
N LYS A 90 -5.90 -10.62 6.01
CA LYS A 90 -5.79 -10.44 7.46
C LYS A 90 -6.35 -9.08 7.88
N VAL A 91 -5.96 -7.99 7.20
CA VAL A 91 -6.44 -6.62 7.49
C VAL A 91 -7.95 -6.50 7.31
N ALA A 92 -8.52 -7.12 6.27
CA ALA A 92 -9.96 -7.17 6.05
C ALA A 92 -10.71 -7.79 7.25
N GLY A 93 -10.12 -8.79 7.91
CA GLY A 93 -10.69 -9.42 9.11
C GLY A 93 -10.43 -8.70 10.44
N MET A 94 -9.73 -7.56 10.45
CA MET A 94 -9.44 -6.81 11.69
C MET A 94 -10.58 -5.86 12.06
N ASP A 95 -10.80 -5.63 13.36
CA ASP A 95 -11.71 -4.58 13.85
C ASP A 95 -11.05 -3.18 13.73
N SER A 96 -10.83 -2.75 12.49
CA SER A 96 -10.20 -1.47 12.13
C SER A 96 -11.15 -0.54 11.34
N LYS A 97 -12.44 -0.89 11.31
CA LYS A 97 -13.55 -0.17 10.67
C LYS A 97 -13.29 0.21 9.21
N LEU A 98 -12.74 1.39 8.98
CA LEU A 98 -12.56 1.94 7.64
C LEU A 98 -11.45 1.20 6.89
N THR A 99 -10.37 0.84 7.58
CA THR A 99 -9.24 0.14 6.96
C THR A 99 -9.59 -1.29 6.57
N SER A 100 -10.38 -2.00 7.39
CA SER A 100 -10.87 -3.34 7.05
C SER A 100 -11.79 -3.31 5.83
N PHE A 101 -12.73 -2.35 5.78
CA PHE A 101 -13.58 -2.14 4.61
C PHE A 101 -12.76 -1.81 3.34
N GLN A 102 -11.78 -0.92 3.44
CA GLN A 102 -10.88 -0.61 2.32
C GLN A 102 -10.10 -1.84 1.83
N ALA A 103 -9.69 -2.72 2.74
CA ALA A 103 -9.01 -3.96 2.39
C ALA A 103 -9.94 -4.97 1.68
N GLU A 104 -11.20 -5.07 2.09
CA GLU A 104 -12.23 -5.87 1.39
C GLU A 104 -12.41 -5.38 -0.05
N ILE A 105 -12.63 -4.07 -0.24
CA ILE A 105 -12.76 -3.46 -1.57
C ILE A 105 -11.52 -3.70 -2.42
N ALA A 106 -10.32 -3.57 -1.86
CA ALA A 106 -9.09 -3.85 -2.60
C ALA A 106 -8.97 -5.32 -3.04
N LEU A 107 -9.48 -6.27 -2.26
CA LEU A 107 -9.54 -7.69 -2.64
C LEU A 107 -10.55 -7.91 -3.78
N GLU A 108 -11.73 -7.31 -3.71
CA GLU A 108 -12.74 -7.38 -4.78
C GLU A 108 -12.21 -6.80 -6.11
N LEU A 109 -11.55 -5.63 -6.04
CA LEU A 109 -10.90 -5.00 -7.19
C LEU A 109 -9.73 -5.86 -7.73
N TYR A 110 -8.99 -6.52 -6.84
CA TYR A 110 -7.96 -7.46 -7.27
C TYR A 110 -8.57 -8.66 -7.99
N GLU A 111 -9.67 -9.23 -7.50
CA GLU A 111 -10.35 -10.38 -8.10
C GLU A 111 -10.89 -10.05 -9.49
N SER A 112 -11.59 -8.92 -9.63
CA SER A 112 -12.10 -8.42 -10.91
C SER A 112 -11.01 -7.97 -11.90
N GLY A 113 -9.84 -7.57 -11.40
CA GLY A 113 -8.74 -7.04 -12.21
C GLY A 113 -8.73 -5.51 -12.29
N GLU A 114 -9.79 -4.84 -11.86
CA GLU A 114 -9.93 -3.38 -11.84
C GLU A 114 -8.86 -2.69 -10.99
N LEU A 115 -8.29 -3.40 -10.00
CA LEU A 115 -7.19 -2.86 -9.18
C LEU A 115 -5.99 -2.43 -10.04
N PHE A 116 -5.63 -3.22 -11.05
CA PHE A 116 -4.50 -2.91 -11.93
C PHE A 116 -4.83 -1.72 -12.84
N GLU A 117 -6.05 -1.65 -13.35
CA GLU A 117 -6.53 -0.57 -14.22
C GLU A 117 -6.48 0.79 -13.50
N LEU A 118 -6.95 0.85 -12.25
CA LEU A 118 -6.93 2.06 -11.41
C LEU A 118 -5.50 2.56 -11.14
N HIS A 119 -4.52 1.66 -11.16
CA HIS A 119 -3.12 1.99 -10.93
C HIS A 119 -2.31 2.17 -12.23
N GLY A 120 -2.95 2.05 -13.40
CA GLY A 120 -2.32 2.21 -14.71
C GLY A 120 -1.38 1.05 -15.08
N GLU A 121 -1.60 -0.13 -14.51
CA GLU A 121 -0.86 -1.35 -14.83
C GLU A 121 -1.70 -2.26 -15.74
N ASN A 122 -1.05 -2.91 -16.71
CA ASN A 122 -1.73 -3.93 -17.52
C ASN A 122 -1.97 -5.18 -16.67
N ASN A 123 -3.23 -5.61 -16.58
CA ASN A 123 -3.58 -6.85 -15.90
C ASN A 123 -2.84 -8.01 -16.59
N SER A 124 -1.89 -8.62 -15.88
CA SER A 124 -1.02 -9.70 -16.38
C SER A 124 -1.37 -11.05 -15.75
N LYS A 125 -2.60 -11.18 -15.23
CA LYS A 125 -3.16 -12.45 -14.77
C LYS A 125 -3.20 -13.51 -15.87
#